data_AF-A0A5B7FW38-F1
#
_entry.id   AF-A0A5B7FW38-F1
#
_cell.length_a   1.000
_cell.length_b   1.000
_cell.length_c   1.000
_cell.angle_alpha   90.00
_cell.angle_beta   90.00
_cell.angle_gamma   90.00
#
_symmetry.space_group_name_H-M   'P 1'
#
loop_
_entity.id
_entity.type
_entity.pdbx_description
1 polymer ?
#
loop_
_entity_poly.entity_id
_entity_poly.type
_entity_poly.pdbx_seq_one_letter_code
_entity_poly.pdbx_strand_id
1 'polypeptide(L)' 'MRRKTGSIPNGFPYFRTEPKTKAVEIDHTALLVCDARGNPEPTITWYKDHQPVDLTNPRYTVLRSGEC' A
#
# COMPACT_ATOMS: atom_id res chain seq x y z
N MET A 1 -0.51 0.58 20.39
CA MET A 1 0.57 -0.39 20.16
C MET A 1 1.69 0.28 19.36
N ARG A 2 2.59 1.02 20.01
CA ARG A 2 3.82 1.54 19.40
C ARG A 2 4.96 0.85 20.15
N ARG A 3 5.75 0.00 19.50
CA ARG A 3 6.90 -0.63 20.16
C ARG A 3 8.18 -0.47 19.36
N LYS A 4 9.11 0.17 20.07
CA LYS A 4 10.58 0.11 20.05
C LYS A 4 11.27 0.73 18.83
N THR A 5 11.72 1.96 19.10
CA THR A 5 12.99 2.55 18.67
C THR A 5 14.15 1.54 18.79
N GLY A 6 14.30 0.68 17.78
CA GLY A 6 15.57 0.13 17.34
C GLY A 6 15.99 0.92 16.10
N SER A 7 17.26 1.27 15.97
CA SER A 7 17.81 2.14 14.91
C SER A 7 17.33 1.74 13.51
N ILE A 8 16.34 2.46 12.98
CA ILE A 8 15.92 2.36 11.59
C ILE A 8 17.12 2.80 10.74
N PRO A 9 17.69 1.94 9.87
CA PRO A 9 18.79 2.33 8.99
C PRO A 9 18.38 3.53 8.14
N ASN A 10 19.32 4.43 7.87
CA ASN A 10 19.09 5.55 6.95
C ASN A 10 18.66 4.98 5.59
N GLY A 11 17.47 5.38 5.12
CA GLY A 11 16.89 4.89 3.88
C GLY A 11 15.91 3.72 4.02
N PHE A 12 15.71 3.16 5.22
CA PHE A 12 14.69 2.13 5.42
C PHE A 12 13.29 2.66 5.10
N PRO A 13 12.45 1.87 4.41
CA PRO A 13 11.16 2.34 3.96
C PRO A 13 10.18 2.50 5.12
N TYR A 14 9.42 3.59 5.09
CA TYR A 14 8.33 3.86 6.02
C TYR A 14 7.07 4.26 5.25
N PHE A 15 5.92 3.95 5.84
CA PHE A 15 4.64 4.42 5.30
C PHE A 15 4.45 5.89 5.66
N ARG A 16 4.41 6.75 4.64
CA ARG A 16 3.97 8.13 4.77
C ARG A 16 2.45 8.19 4.87
N THR A 17 1.76 7.36 4.09
CA THR A 17 0.31 7.15 4.16
C THR A 17 0.02 5.67 4.25
N GLU A 18 -0.47 5.23 5.41
CA GLU A 18 -0.92 3.86 5.61
C GLU A 18 -2.32 3.66 5.00
N PRO A 19 -2.57 2.53 4.31
CA PRO A 19 -3.91 2.20 3.83
C PRO A 19 -4.86 1.98 5.01
N LYS A 20 -6.06 2.51 4.89
CA LYS A 20 -7.11 2.42 5.91
C LYS A 20 -8.24 1.53 5.42
N THR A 21 -8.94 0.90 6.37
CA THR A 21 -10.17 0.17 6.10
C THR A 21 -11.21 1.11 5.49
N LYS A 22 -11.76 0.73 4.33
CA LYS A 22 -12.80 1.47 3.63
C LYS A 22 -14.02 0.57 3.43
N ALA A 23 -15.18 1.02 3.89
CA ALA A 23 -16.47 0.42 3.53
C ALA A 23 -16.97 1.07 2.24
N VAL A 24 -17.40 0.25 1.29
CA VAL A 24 -17.88 0.68 -0.03
C VAL A 24 -19.11 -0.15 -0.37
N GLU A 25 -20.07 0.46 -1.07
CA GLU A 25 -21.27 -0.23 -1.53
C GLU A 25 -20.94 -1.29 -2.58
N ILE A 26 -21.83 -2.27 -2.73
CA ILE A 26 -21.70 -3.30 -3.77
C ILE A 26 -21.66 -2.62 -5.15
N ASP A 27 -20.89 -3.19 -6.07
CA ASP A 27 -20.65 -2.71 -7.44
C ASP A 27 -19.97 -1.34 -7.57
N HIS A 28 -19.46 -0.78 -6.47
CA HIS A 28 -18.65 0.44 -6.47
C HIS A 28 -17.16 0.16 -6.32
N THR A 29 -16.34 1.07 -6.82
CA THR A 29 -14.87 0.96 -6.75
C THR A 29 -14.33 1.39 -5.39
N ALA A 30 -13.58 0.49 -4.75
CA ALA A 30 -12.80 0.82 -3.56
C ALA A 30 -11.40 1.31 -3.95
N LEU A 31 -11.04 2.51 -3.49
CA LEU A 31 -9.69 3.06 -3.60
C LEU A 31 -8.97 2.93 -2.26
N LEU A 32 -7.87 2.16 -2.24
CA LEU A 32 -6.98 2.03 -1.11
C LEU A 32 -5.70 2.82 -1.40
N VAL A 33 -5.47 3.88 -0.64
CA VAL A 33 -4.32 4.77 -0.83
C VAL A 33 -3.17 4.30 0.05
N CYS A 34 -1.98 4.15 -0.53
CA CYS A 34 -0.74 3.83 0.16
C CYS A 34 0.38 4.71 -0.41
N ASP A 35 1.19 5.31 0.47
CA ASP A 35 2.39 6.07 0.10
C ASP A 35 3.53 5.60 1.02
N ALA A 36 4.54 4.98 0.42
CA ALA A 36 5.73 4.49 1.12
C ALA A 36 6.95 5.22 0.57
N ARG A 37 7.85 5.63 1.47
CA ARG A 37 9.07 6.35 1.12
C ARG A 37 10.26 5.65 1.75
N GLY A 38 11.37 5.61 1.03
CA GLY A 38 12.61 4.97 1.42
C GLY A 38 13.71 5.36 0.44
N ASN A 39 14.95 5.05 0.78
CA ASN A 39 16.08 5.18 -0.12
C ASN A 39 16.91 3.88 -0.07
N PRO A 40 16.87 3.04 -1.11
CA PRO A 40 16.23 3.26 -2.42
C PRO A 40 14.69 3.25 -2.35
N GLU A 41 14.04 3.77 -3.39
CA GLU A 41 12.58 3.89 -3.46
C GLU A 41 11.90 2.52 -3.29
N PRO A 42 10.94 2.37 -2.36
CA PRO A 42 10.35 1.08 -2.06
C PRO A 42 9.36 0.63 -3.14
N THR A 43 9.35 -0.67 -3.39
CA THR A 43 8.31 -1.32 -4.20
C THR A 43 7.10 -1.64 -3.33
N ILE A 44 5.92 -1.16 -3.74
CA ILE A 44 4.65 -1.44 -3.06
C ILE A 44 4.02 -2.70 -3.67
N THR A 45 3.67 -3.67 -2.82
CA THR A 45 2.92 -4.88 -3.19
C THR A 45 1.61 -4.97 -2.40
N TRP A 46 0.55 -5.40 -3.07
CA TRP A 46 -0.79 -5.51 -2.47
C TRP A 46 -1.16 -6.97 -2.25
N TYR A 47 -1.81 -7.24 -1.13
CA TYR A 47 -2.30 -8.56 -0.76
C TYR A 47 -3.80 -8.49 -0.44
N LYS A 48 -4.53 -9.52 -0.87
CA LYS A 48 -5.92 -9.78 -0.51
C LYS A 48 -6.00 -11.18 0.08
N ASP A 49 -6.58 -11.31 1.27
CA ASP A 49 -6.73 -12.60 1.96
C ASP A 49 -5.41 -13.39 2.07
N HIS A 50 -4.33 -12.67 2.39
CA HIS A 50 -2.96 -13.20 2.48
C HIS A 50 -2.34 -13.68 1.16
N GLN A 51 -3.00 -13.47 0.02
CA GLN A 51 -2.46 -13.79 -1.30
C GLN A 51 -2.11 -12.50 -2.07
N PRO A 52 -1.06 -12.52 -2.92
CA PRO A 52 -0.74 -11.38 -3.76
C PRO A 52 -1.95 -11.06 -4.67
N VAL A 53 -2.27 -9.78 -4.81
CA VAL A 53 -3.33 -9.36 -5.73
C VAL A 53 -2.93 -9.74 -7.15
N ASP A 54 -3.79 -10.50 -7.81
CA ASP A 54 -3.61 -10.89 -9.20
C ASP A 54 -3.92 -9.70 -10.12
N LEU A 55 -2.86 -9.07 -10.65
CA LEU A 55 -2.96 -7.94 -11.56
C LEU A 55 -3.39 -8.33 -12.99
N THR A 56 -3.54 -9.63 -13.27
CA THR A 56 -4.17 -10.08 -14.53
C THR A 56 -5.69 -9.98 -14.48
N ASN A 57 -6.26 -9.91 -13.28
CA ASN A 57 -7.69 -9.71 -13.09
C ASN A 57 -8.07 -8.25 -13.38
N PRO A 58 -8.98 -7.99 -14.34
CA PRO A 58 -9.35 -6.63 -14.73
C PRO A 58 -10.07 -5.83 -13.61
N ARG A 59 -10.48 -6.48 -12.52
CA ARG A 59 -11.08 -5.81 -11.36
C ARG A 59 -10.08 -5.10 -10.47
N TYR A 60 -8.78 -5.38 -10.61
CA TYR A 60 -7.74 -4.77 -9.79
C TYR A 60 -6.83 -3.89 -10.64
N THR A 61 -6.56 -2.69 -10.16
CA THR A 61 -5.61 -1.77 -10.78
C THR A 61 -4.73 -1.18 -9.69
N VAL A 62 -3.43 -1.41 -9.81
CA VAL A 62 -2.45 -0.76 -8.94
C VAL A 62 -2.09 0.56 -9.57
N LEU A 63 -2.57 1.64 -8.96
CA LEU A 63 -2.14 2.98 -9.29
C LEU A 63 -0.68 3.11 -8.82
N ARG A 64 0.25 3.24 -9.76
CA ARG A 64 1.61 3.66 -9.42
C ARG A 64 1.47 5.04 -8.79
N SER A 65 2.12 5.23 -7.65
CA SER A 65 2.05 6.43 -6.82
C SER A 65 1.94 7.71 -7.65
N GLY A 66 0.74 8.31 -7.67
CA GLY A 66 0.53 9.73 -7.99
C GLY A 66 0.65 10.15 -9.46
N GLU A 67 -0.08 9.54 -10.38
CA GLU A 67 -0.49 10.25 -11.60
C GLU A 67 -2.00 10.51 -11.51
N CYS A 68 -2.34 11.80 -11.32
CA CYS A 68 -3.69 12.34 -11.48
C CYS A 68 -4.11 12.30 -12.94
#